data_AF-A0AAP0BSI9-F1
#
_entry.id   AF-A0AAP0BSI9-F1
#
_cell.length_a   1.000
_cell.length_b   1.000
_cell.length_c   1.000
_cell.angle_alpha   90.00
_cell.angle_beta   90.00
_cell.angle_gamma   90.00
#
_symmetry.space_group_name_H-M   'P 1'
#
loop_
_entity.id
_entity.type
_entity.pdbx_description
1 polymer ?
#
loop_
_entity_poly.entity_id
_entity_poly.type
_entity_poly.pdbx_seq_one_letter_code
_entity_poly.pdbx_strand_id
1 'polypeptide(L)'
;MLKIGGSLTLEGKMEMVACLQENVDIFAWSVAEMPEIDAKVVCHRLNLDPKVAPVRQKKRKSVVVLEEPIREEVKKLLEAVLFRRSSILAGSLM
;
A
#
# COMPACT_ATOMS: atom_id res chain seq x y z
N MET A 1 -3.50 -18.28 -11.96
CA MET A 1 -2.54 -19.31 -12.41
C MET A 1 -1.15 -18.69 -12.45
N LEU A 2 -0.21 -19.24 -11.69
CA LEU A 2 1.22 -18.90 -11.76
C LEU A 2 1.77 -19.35 -13.12
N LYS A 3 2.49 -18.48 -13.84
CA LYS A 3 3.15 -18.80 -15.10
C LYS A 3 4.66 -18.72 -14.90
N ILE A 4 5.35 -19.82 -15.18
CA ILE A 4 6.81 -19.92 -15.08
C ILE A 4 7.42 -19.76 -16.47
N GLY A 5 8.52 -18.99 -16.55
CA GLY A 5 9.25 -18.72 -17.80
C GLY A 5 9.74 -19.99 -18.52
N GLY A 6 10.15 -19.82 -19.79
CA GLY A 6 10.34 -20.91 -20.73
C GLY A 6 11.59 -21.79 -20.55
N SER A 7 12.54 -21.41 -19.71
CA SER A 7 13.89 -22.02 -19.65
C SER A 7 14.01 -23.30 -18.82
N LEU A 8 12.93 -23.72 -18.14
CA LEU A 8 12.94 -24.92 -17.28
C LEU A 8 12.31 -26.13 -17.97
N THR A 9 12.81 -27.33 -17.63
CA THR A 9 12.17 -28.60 -17.97
C THR A 9 10.78 -28.70 -17.33
N LEU A 10 9.95 -29.63 -17.80
CA LEU A 10 8.61 -29.83 -17.22
C LEU A 10 8.70 -30.13 -15.71
N GLU A 11 9.62 -31.01 -15.33
CA GLU A 11 9.90 -31.38 -13.94
C GLU A 11 10.35 -30.16 -13.12
N GLY A 12 11.31 -29.38 -13.62
CA GLY A 12 11.76 -28.17 -12.94
C GLY A 12 10.67 -27.09 -12.82
N LYS A 13 9.71 -27.04 -13.76
CA LYS A 13 8.53 -26.18 -13.62
C LYS A 13 7.60 -26.67 -12.51
N MET A 14 7.40 -27.98 -12.38
CA MET A 14 6.55 -28.54 -11.33
C MET A 14 7.16 -28.34 -9.93
N GLU A 15 8.46 -28.58 -9.78
CA GLU A 15 9.19 -28.29 -8.53
C GLU A 15 9.14 -26.81 -8.16
N MET A 16 9.33 -25.92 -9.15
CA MET A 16 9.25 -24.49 -8.91
C MET A 16 7.83 -24.05 -8.53
N VAL A 17 6.78 -24.61 -9.12
CA VAL A 17 5.40 -24.35 -8.67
C VAL A 17 5.19 -24.82 -7.24
N ALA A 18 5.63 -26.04 -6.90
CA ALA A 18 5.48 -26.60 -5.56
C ALA A 18 6.19 -25.71 -4.52
N CYS A 19 7.44 -25.33 -4.79
CA CYS A 19 8.20 -24.42 -3.93
C CYS A 19 7.48 -23.07 -3.72
N LEU A 20 6.96 -22.45 -4.79
CA LEU A 20 6.23 -21.18 -4.67
C LEU A 20 4.90 -21.33 -3.91
N GLN A 21 4.24 -22.48 -3.99
CA GLN A 21 3.01 -22.76 -3.25
C GLN A 21 3.30 -23.03 -1.77
N GLU A 22 4.37 -23.76 -1.47
CA GLU A 22 4.82 -24.06 -0.11
C GLU A 22 5.29 -22.81 0.64
N ASN A 23 5.83 -21.82 -0.07
CA ASN A 23 6.42 -20.60 0.50
C ASN A 23 5.59 -19.34 0.16
N VAL A 24 4.28 -19.49 -0.07
CA VAL A 24 3.41 -18.37 -0.48
C VAL A 24 3.39 -17.23 0.55
N ASP A 25 3.53 -17.58 1.82
CA ASP A 25 3.63 -16.71 2.99
C ASP A 25 4.94 -15.89 3.02
N ILE A 26 6.02 -16.41 2.44
CA ILE A 26 7.31 -15.70 2.36
C ILE A 26 7.29 -14.60 1.30
N PHE A 27 6.63 -14.84 0.17
CA PHE A 27 6.67 -13.94 -1.00
C PHE A 27 5.54 -12.91 -1.04
N ALA A 28 4.45 -13.15 -0.33
CA ALA A 28 3.29 -12.27 -0.33
C ALA A 28 3.01 -11.75 1.08
N TRP A 29 3.84 -10.83 1.57
CA TRP A 29 3.45 -10.02 2.73
C TRP A 29 2.12 -9.33 2.43
N SER A 30 1.09 -9.72 3.14
CA SER A 30 -0.12 -8.93 3.18
C SER A 30 0.18 -7.60 3.87
N VAL A 31 -0.58 -6.57 3.52
CA VAL A 31 -0.47 -5.26 4.17
C VAL A 31 -0.64 -5.36 5.69
N ALA A 32 -1.37 -6.37 6.17
CA ALA A 32 -1.58 -6.67 7.58
C ALA A 32 -0.36 -7.35 8.26
N GLU A 33 0.49 -8.02 7.49
CA GLU A 33 1.70 -8.70 7.97
C GLU A 33 2.94 -7.81 7.99
N MET A 34 2.83 -6.56 7.52
CA MET A 34 3.87 -5.57 7.72
C MET A 34 3.67 -4.96 9.12
N PRO A 35 4.38 -5.42 10.17
CA PRO A 35 4.24 -4.83 11.49
C PRO A 35 4.54 -3.34 11.38
N GLU A 36 3.61 -2.52 11.85
CA GLU A 36 3.80 -1.08 11.93
C GLU A 36 5.15 -0.86 12.64
N ILE A 37 6.11 -0.26 11.93
CA ILE A 37 7.35 0.16 12.57
C ILE A 37 6.92 1.21 13.59
N ASP A 38 7.20 0.96 14.88
CA ASP A 38 6.83 1.89 15.94
C ASP A 38 7.27 3.30 15.51
N ALA A 39 6.33 4.25 15.50
CA ALA A 39 6.58 5.64 15.14
C ALA A 39 7.70 6.25 16.00
N LYS A 40 7.96 5.71 17.20
CA LYS A 40 9.11 6.08 18.03
C LYS A 40 10.45 5.61 17.48
N VAL A 41 10.47 4.56 16.66
CA VAL A 41 11.66 3.95 16.06
C VAL A 41 11.99 4.59 14.72
N VAL A 42 11.00 4.80 13.83
CA VAL A 42 11.23 5.43 12.51
C VAL A 42 10.11 6.42 12.16
N CYS A 43 10.21 7.64 12.69
CA CYS A 43 9.47 8.78 12.18
C CYS A 43 10.40 9.66 11.33
N HIS A 44 10.13 9.75 10.02
CA HIS A 44 10.76 10.77 9.19
C HIS A 44 10.00 12.08 9.33
N ARG A 45 10.64 13.10 9.91
CA ARG A 45 10.10 14.45 9.96
C ARG A 45 10.49 15.19 8.68
N LEU A 46 9.51 15.59 7.89
CA LEU A 46 9.73 16.51 6.78
C LEU A 46 10.14 17.88 7.34
N ASN A 47 11.26 18.41 6.86
CA ASN A 47 11.71 19.76 7.20
C ASN A 47 10.88 20.78 6.40
N LEU A 48 9.73 21.14 6.94
CA LEU A 48 8.83 22.15 6.37
C LEU A 48 9.16 23.51 6.99
N ASP A 49 9.20 24.56 6.15
CA ASP A 49 9.27 25.94 6.64
C ASP A 49 7.91 26.31 7.27
N PRO A 50 7.84 26.58 8.58
CA PRO A 50 6.58 26.92 9.26
C PRO A 50 5.98 28.25 8.78
N LYS A 51 6.75 29.09 8.05
CA LYS A 51 6.25 30.34 7.46
C LYS A 51 5.44 30.09 6.18
N VAL A 52 5.56 28.91 5.58
CA VAL A 52 4.84 28.56 4.35
C VAL A 52 3.47 28.00 4.72
N ALA A 53 2.42 28.67 4.27
CA ALA A 53 1.05 28.23 4.48
C ALA A 53 0.76 26.92 3.72
N PRO A 54 -0.02 25.99 4.31
CA PRO A 54 -0.43 24.77 3.63
C PRO A 54 -1.33 25.09 2.42
N VAL A 55 -1.09 24.42 1.29
CA VAL A 55 -1.88 24.60 0.07
C VAL A 55 -2.84 23.44 -0.11
N ARG A 56 -4.15 23.74 -0.13
CA ARG A 56 -5.19 22.74 -0.46
C ARG A 56 -5.25 22.54 -1.97
N GLN A 57 -4.70 21.43 -2.45
CA GLN A 57 -4.79 21.06 -3.86
C GLN A 57 -6.19 20.51 -4.19
N LYS A 58 -6.76 20.94 -5.32
CA LYS A 58 -8.04 20.44 -5.82
C LYS A 58 -7.88 18.97 -6.24
N LYS A 59 -8.78 18.11 -5.74
CA LYS A 59 -8.82 16.69 -6.14
C LYS A 59 -9.00 16.60 -7.67
N ARG A 60 -8.15 15.82 -8.34
CA ARG A 60 -8.31 15.49 -9.75
C ARG A 60 -9.49 14.53 -9.93
N LYS A 61 -10.25 14.66 -11.02
CA LYS A 61 -11.31 13.70 -11.34
C LYS A 61 -10.68 12.35 -11.68
N SER A 62 -11.17 11.30 -11.03
CA SER A 62 -10.91 9.91 -11.39
C SER A 62 -11.67 9.53 -12.65
N VAL A 63 -11.17 8.54 -13.38
CA VAL A 63 -11.97 7.83 -14.39
C VAL A 63 -13.01 7.00 -13.64
N VAL A 64 -14.29 7.11 -14.02
CA VAL A 64 -15.42 6.49 -13.29
C VAL A 64 -15.20 4.99 -13.01
N VAL A 65 -14.64 4.27 -13.98
CA VAL A 65 -14.34 2.83 -13.86
C VAL A 65 -13.34 2.52 -12.73
N LEU A 66 -12.47 3.46 -12.39
CA LEU A 66 -11.45 3.29 -11.36
C LEU A 66 -11.92 3.74 -9.97
N GLU A 67 -13.10 4.34 -9.83
CA GLU A 67 -13.54 4.90 -8.54
C GLU A 67 -13.77 3.82 -7.49
N GLU A 68 -14.45 2.74 -7.84
CA GLU A 68 -14.72 1.64 -6.90
C GLU A 68 -13.43 0.87 -6.55
N PRO A 69 -12.58 0.47 -7.51
CA PRO A 69 -11.27 -0.14 -7.20
C PRO A 69 -10.40 0.75 -6.30
N ILE A 70 -10.35 2.06 -6.56
CA ILE A 70 -9.59 3.01 -5.72
C ILE A 70 -10.18 3.04 -4.30
N ARG A 71 -11.51 3.05 -4.17
CA ARG A 71 -12.19 3.10 -2.88
C ARG A 71 -11.92 1.85 -2.06
N GLU A 72 -12.00 0.67 -2.66
CA GLU A 72 -11.70 -0.60 -2.00
C GLU A 72 -10.25 -0.64 -1.53
N GLU A 73 -9.31 -0.22 -2.37
CA GLU A 73 -7.90 -0.23 -2.01
C GLU A 73 -7.59 0.76 -0.88
N VAL A 74 -8.15 1.97 -0.93
CA VAL A 74 -8.03 2.94 0.17
C VAL A 74 -8.61 2.39 1.47
N LYS A 75 -9.70 1.63 1.42
CA LYS A 75 -10.28 1.00 2.61
C LYS A 75 -9.32 -0.04 3.21
N LYS A 76 -8.74 -0.93 2.39
CA LYS A 76 -7.76 -1.92 2.85
C LYS A 76 -6.54 -1.25 3.51
N LEU A 77 -6.05 -0.17 2.91
CA LEU A 77 -4.90 0.58 3.42
C LEU A 77 -5.19 1.31 4.75
N LEU A 78 -6.43 1.76 4.97
CA LEU A 78 -6.86 2.32 6.25
C LEU A 78 -7.00 1.25 7.34
N GLU A 79 -7.52 0.07 6.97
CA GLU A 79 -7.66 -1.07 7.89
C GLU A 79 -6.31 -1.63 8.32
N ALA A 80 -5.31 -1.63 7.42
CA ALA A 80 -3.95 -2.04 7.71
C ALA A 80 -3.11 -1.00 8.49
N VAL A 81 -3.73 0.07 9.01
CA VAL A 81 -3.10 1.11 9.85
C VAL A 81 -1.96 1.90 9.18
N LEU A 82 -1.66 1.62 7.90
CA LEU A 82 -0.63 2.34 7.13
C LEU A 82 -0.95 3.81 6.92
N PHE A 83 -2.24 4.15 6.82
CA PHE A 83 -2.69 5.52 6.63
C PHE A 83 -3.63 5.92 7.75
N ARG A 84 -3.40 7.12 8.30
CA ARG A 84 -4.33 7.78 9.22
C ARG A 84 -5.00 8.95 8.51
N ARG A 85 -6.30 9.13 8.79
CA ARG A 85 -7.02 10.32 8.35
C ARG A 85 -6.41 11.55 9.02
N SER A 86 -6.04 12.54 8.21
CA SER A 86 -5.55 13.82 8.71
C SER A 86 -6.72 14.72 9.13
N SER A 87 -6.60 15.34 10.30
CA SER A 87 -7.55 16.34 10.83
C SER A 87 -7.35 17.74 10.24
N ILE A 88 -6.31 17.97 9.43
CA ILE A 88 -5.96 19.29 8.86
C ILE A 88 -7.10 19.88 8.00
N LEU A 89 -8.04 19.06 7.53
CA LEU A 89 -9.21 19.49 6.77
C LEU A 89 -10.40 19.95 7.64
N ALA A 90 -10.37 19.78 8.97
CA ALA A 90 -11.46 20.13 9.87
C ALA A 90 -11.41 21.57 10.41
N GLY A 91 -10.27 22.27 10.25
CA GLY A 91 -9.98 23.54 10.92
C GLY A 91 -10.25 24.84 10.14
N SER A 92 -11.18 24.86 9.17
CA SER A 92 -11.49 26.09 8.40
C SER A 92 -12.99 26.46 8.44
N LEU A 93 -13.67 26.12 9.53
CA LEU A 93 -14.91 26.78 9.95
C LEU A 93 -14.71 27.36 11.35
N MET A 94 -13.90 28.42 11.43
CA MET A 94 -14.02 29.54 12.35
C MET A 94 -13.42 30.76 11.67
#